data_AF-A0A1A3A094-F1
#
_entry.id   AF-A0A1A3A094-F1
#
_cell.length_a   1.000
_cell.length_b   1.000
_cell.length_c   1.000
_cell.angle_alpha   90.00
_cell.angle_beta   90.00
_cell.angle_gamma   90.00
#
_symmetry.space_group_name_H-M   'P 1'
#
loop_
_entity.id
_entity.type
_entity.pdbx_description
1 polymer ?
#
loop_
_entity_poly.entity_id
_entity_poly.type
_entity_poly.pdbx_seq_one_letter_code
_entity_poly.pdbx_strand_id
1 'polypeptide(L)'
;MSFLVADTELLSGAAGNLARIGSTINEVNSAVAARTTTVAAAGADEVSAAIAAVFGAHAQTYQALSAQAAAFHDQFVQNLLGGAAAYGATEAAGTNPLKPLFNLINEPTRLLIGRPLIGNGNNGTAIGQAGEGGGILFGNGGNGGPGGRGGDAGLLGSGGIGGAGVPGGTGGAGGNGGLLWGNGGAGGAGAAGGGAGGRALLFGFGGTGGDSLSFGGGGAGGNAGFFYGNGGAGGGGGSTSNGGTGGQAGLFGNGGNGGPGGAVTGDGGNGGNAILVGNGGNGGNAPGAVPPHNPGVGGTGGLLFGAHGAPG
;
A
#
# COMPACT_ATOMS: atom_id res chain seq x y z
N MET A 1 -6.40 -9.59 -22.29
CA MET A 1 -7.13 -8.32 -22.09
C MET A 1 -6.10 -7.20 -22.13
N SER A 2 -6.18 -6.29 -23.10
CA SER A 2 -5.29 -5.12 -23.16
C SER A 2 -5.87 -4.04 -22.23
N PHE A 3 -5.07 -3.57 -21.27
CA PHE A 3 -5.44 -2.42 -20.45
C PHE A 3 -5.05 -1.17 -21.23
N LEU A 4 -6.02 -0.31 -21.50
CA LEU A 4 -5.83 0.97 -22.16
C LEU A 4 -5.63 2.01 -21.05
N VAL A 5 -4.41 2.52 -20.91
CA VAL A 5 -4.06 3.57 -19.95
C VAL A 5 -4.03 4.89 -20.72
N ALA A 6 -4.87 5.84 -20.32
CA ALA A 6 -4.91 7.17 -20.91
C ALA A 6 -4.26 8.17 -19.94
N ASP A 7 -3.18 8.83 -20.35
CA ASP A 7 -2.61 9.95 -19.61
C ASP A 7 -3.45 11.22 -19.88
N THR A 8 -4.46 11.42 -19.03
CA THR A 8 -5.46 12.49 -19.19
C THR A 8 -4.84 13.88 -19.01
N GLU A 9 -3.76 13.99 -18.24
CA GLU A 9 -3.04 15.24 -18.01
C GLU A 9 -2.25 15.64 -19.25
N LEU A 10 -1.52 14.70 -19.86
CA LEU A 10 -0.83 14.89 -21.15
C LEU A 10 -1.80 15.32 -22.26
N LEU A 11 -2.97 14.68 -22.34
CA LEU A 11 -4.01 14.99 -23.35
C LEU A 11 -4.60 16.39 -23.18
N SER A 12 -4.87 16.82 -21.94
CA SER A 12 -5.35 18.17 -21.65
C SER A 12 -4.32 19.25 -22.02
N GLY A 13 -3.04 19.00 -21.72
CA GLY A 13 -1.94 19.88 -22.10
C GLY A 13 -1.77 20.00 -23.61
N ALA A 14 -1.91 18.89 -24.34
CA ALA A 14 -1.88 18.89 -25.80
C ALA A 14 -3.04 19.70 -26.41
N ALA A 15 -4.25 19.55 -25.88
CA ALA A 15 -5.42 20.32 -26.32
C ALA A 15 -5.25 21.83 -26.10
N GLY A 16 -4.68 22.24 -24.95
CA GLY A 16 -4.37 23.64 -24.66
C GLY A 16 -3.34 24.24 -25.64
N ASN A 17 -2.31 23.47 -26.00
CA ASN A 17 -1.33 23.88 -27.00
C ASN A 17 -1.95 24.04 -28.40
N LEU A 18 -2.85 23.12 -28.79
CA LEU A 18 -3.58 23.20 -30.05
C LEU A 18 -4.51 24.41 -30.11
N ALA A 19 -5.22 24.71 -29.02
CA ALA A 19 -6.04 25.92 -28.93
C ALA A 19 -5.21 27.19 -29.16
N ARG A 20 -4.01 27.27 -28.55
CA ARG A 20 -3.09 28.38 -28.74
C ARG A 20 -2.62 28.52 -30.20
N ILE A 21 -2.26 27.40 -30.84
CA ILE A 21 -1.87 27.39 -32.26
C ILE A 21 -3.01 27.90 -33.15
N GLY A 22 -4.24 27.42 -32.92
CA GLY A 22 -5.43 27.85 -33.66
C GLY A 22 -5.69 29.35 -33.52
N SER A 23 -5.58 29.90 -32.30
CA SER A 23 -5.70 31.33 -32.03
C SER A 23 -4.68 32.15 -32.82
N THR A 24 -3.41 31.76 -32.76
CA THR A 24 -2.33 32.47 -33.46
C THR A 24 -2.53 32.45 -34.98
N ILE A 25 -2.95 31.33 -35.55
CA ILE A 25 -3.21 31.22 -36.99
C ILE A 25 -4.39 32.11 -37.40
N ASN A 26 -5.47 32.12 -36.62
CA ASN A 26 -6.64 32.97 -36.90
C ASN A 26 -6.33 34.46 -36.79
N GLU A 27 -5.56 34.87 -35.78
CA GLU A 27 -5.08 36.25 -35.63
C GLU A 27 -4.25 36.70 -36.84
N VAL A 28 -3.31 35.87 -37.30
CA VAL A 28 -2.48 36.17 -38.47
C VAL A 28 -3.32 36.24 -39.74
N ASN A 29 -4.21 35.27 -39.97
CA ASN A 29 -5.09 35.24 -41.14
C ASN A 29 -6.00 36.48 -41.21
N SER A 30 -6.50 36.94 -40.07
CA SER A 30 -7.28 38.18 -39.97
C SER A 30 -6.43 39.42 -40.23
N ALA A 31 -5.23 39.50 -39.63
CA ALA A 31 -4.34 40.65 -39.75
C ALA A 31 -3.85 40.90 -41.19
N VAL A 32 -3.71 39.85 -42.01
CA VAL A 32 -3.26 39.96 -43.40
C VAL A 32 -4.40 39.99 -44.43
N ALA A 33 -5.64 39.76 -44.01
CA ALA A 33 -6.78 39.58 -44.92
C ALA A 33 -6.91 40.72 -45.94
N ALA A 34 -6.97 41.98 -45.45
CA ALA A 34 -7.07 43.15 -46.32
C ALA A 34 -5.87 43.27 -47.27
N ARG A 35 -4.64 43.00 -46.81
CA ARG A 35 -3.43 43.11 -47.63
C ARG A 35 -3.40 42.10 -48.77
N THR A 36 -4.01 40.93 -48.56
CA THR A 36 -4.03 39.84 -49.56
C THR A 36 -5.20 39.93 -50.54
N THR A 37 -6.32 40.56 -50.15
CA THR A 37 -7.52 40.65 -51.00
C THR A 37 -7.57 41.93 -51.84
N THR A 38 -6.82 42.98 -51.47
CA THR A 38 -6.80 44.26 -52.20
C THR A 38 -5.50 44.48 -52.97
N VAL A 39 -5.06 43.47 -53.73
CA VAL A 39 -3.86 43.58 -54.59
C VAL A 39 -4.15 44.54 -55.74
N ALA A 40 -3.34 45.60 -55.87
CA ALA A 40 -3.46 46.55 -56.96
C ALA A 40 -2.81 46.02 -58.24
N ALA A 41 -3.37 46.36 -59.41
CA ALA A 41 -2.75 46.09 -60.70
C ALA A 41 -1.41 46.85 -60.82
N ALA A 42 -0.38 46.19 -61.33
CA ALA A 42 0.95 46.78 -61.49
C ALA A 42 1.02 47.84 -62.61
N GLY A 43 0.12 47.74 -63.58
CA GLY A 43 -0.05 48.66 -64.70
C GLY A 43 -1.52 48.85 -65.06
N ALA A 44 -1.80 49.79 -65.97
CA ALA A 44 -3.16 50.09 -66.45
C ALA A 44 -3.66 49.10 -67.52
N ASP A 45 -2.85 48.10 -67.87
CA ASP A 45 -3.16 47.11 -68.89
C ASP A 45 -4.08 46.00 -68.36
N GLU A 46 -4.80 45.36 -69.28
CA GLU A 46 -5.77 44.32 -68.97
C GLU A 46 -5.11 43.05 -68.38
N VAL A 47 -3.83 42.79 -68.67
CA VAL A 47 -3.09 41.65 -68.14
C VAL A 47 -2.78 41.88 -66.66
N SER A 48 -2.29 43.07 -66.29
CA SER A 48 -2.08 43.48 -64.90
C SER A 48 -3.37 43.46 -64.08
N ALA A 49 -4.49 43.91 -64.67
CA ALA A 49 -5.81 43.85 -64.03
C ALA A 49 -6.30 42.41 -63.82
N ALA A 50 -6.13 41.53 -64.82
CA ALA A 50 -6.49 40.12 -64.73
C ALA A 50 -5.66 39.37 -63.67
N ILE A 51 -4.36 39.65 -63.59
CA ILE A 51 -3.46 39.05 -62.59
C ILE A 51 -3.87 39.47 -61.17
N ALA A 52 -4.13 40.76 -60.94
CA ALA A 52 -4.62 41.26 -59.65
C ALA A 52 -5.97 40.62 -59.26
N ALA A 53 -6.88 40.44 -60.22
CA ALA A 53 -8.16 39.78 -59.99
C ALA A 53 -8.01 38.29 -59.60
N VAL A 54 -7.08 37.55 -60.24
CA VAL A 54 -6.79 36.15 -59.87
C VAL A 54 -6.26 36.05 -58.44
N PHE A 55 -5.32 36.91 -58.05
CA PHE A 55 -4.79 36.92 -56.68
C PHE A 55 -5.85 37.31 -55.64
N GLY A 56 -6.71 38.29 -55.93
CA GLY A 56 -7.82 38.67 -55.07
C GLY A 56 -8.84 37.54 -54.88
N ALA A 57 -9.22 36.86 -55.96
CA ALA A 57 -10.14 35.71 -55.92
C ALA A 57 -9.53 34.51 -55.16
N HIS A 58 -8.23 34.25 -55.36
CA HIS A 58 -7.52 33.22 -54.62
C HIS A 58 -7.47 33.52 -53.12
N ALA A 59 -7.17 34.77 -52.74
CA ALA A 59 -7.15 35.21 -51.35
C ALA A 59 -8.53 35.12 -50.68
N GLN A 60 -9.61 35.46 -51.39
CA GLN A 60 -10.98 35.27 -50.86
C GLN A 60 -11.31 33.79 -50.62
N THR A 61 -10.91 32.93 -51.54
CA THR A 61 -11.09 31.47 -51.40
C THR A 61 -10.28 30.93 -50.22
N TYR A 62 -9.03 31.40 -50.05
CA TYR A 62 -8.19 31.07 -48.90
C TYR A 62 -8.80 31.52 -47.57
N GLN A 63 -9.38 32.73 -47.51
CA GLN A 63 -10.03 33.24 -46.29
C GLN A 63 -11.27 32.40 -45.93
N ALA A 64 -12.09 32.03 -46.91
CA ALA A 64 -13.24 31.15 -46.70
C ALA A 64 -12.81 29.76 -46.19
N LEU A 65 -11.77 29.17 -46.79
CA LEU A 65 -11.22 27.89 -46.36
C LEU A 65 -10.60 27.97 -44.96
N SER A 66 -9.90 29.07 -44.65
CA SER A 66 -9.28 29.30 -43.34
C SER A 66 -10.33 29.39 -42.23
N ALA A 67 -11.47 30.04 -42.49
CA ALA A 67 -12.59 30.08 -41.56
C ALA A 67 -13.20 28.68 -41.32
N GLN A 68 -13.31 27.86 -42.37
CA GLN A 68 -13.79 26.49 -42.25
C GLN A 68 -12.81 25.60 -41.47
N ALA A 69 -11.51 25.75 -41.73
CA ALA A 69 -10.45 25.05 -40.99
C ALA A 69 -10.41 25.46 -39.52
N ALA A 70 -10.63 26.74 -39.21
CA ALA A 70 -10.75 27.24 -37.83
C ALA A 70 -11.91 26.56 -37.08
N ALA A 71 -13.09 26.50 -37.68
CA ALA A 71 -14.26 25.85 -37.07
C ALA A 71 -14.03 24.35 -36.84
N PHE A 72 -13.38 23.67 -37.79
CA PHE A 72 -13.00 22.26 -37.62
C PHE A 72 -11.98 22.08 -36.48
N HIS A 73 -10.97 22.95 -36.42
CA HIS A 73 -9.94 22.93 -35.37
C HIS A 73 -10.55 23.13 -33.98
N ASP A 74 -11.48 24.07 -33.84
CA ASP A 74 -12.19 24.31 -32.58
C ASP A 74 -12.98 23.08 -32.15
N GLN A 75 -13.71 22.44 -33.07
CA GLN A 75 -14.42 21.18 -32.79
C GLN A 75 -13.47 20.04 -32.41
N PHE A 76 -12.32 19.94 -33.09
CA PHE A 76 -11.29 18.95 -32.77
C PHE A 76 -10.74 19.12 -31.35
N VAL A 77 -10.39 20.35 -30.96
CA VAL A 77 -9.92 20.67 -29.60
C VAL A 77 -11.00 20.40 -28.56
N GLN A 78 -12.25 20.78 -28.83
CA GLN A 78 -13.37 20.50 -27.93
C GLN A 78 -13.59 19.00 -27.71
N ASN A 79 -13.54 18.21 -28.78
CA ASN A 79 -13.68 16.76 -28.71
C ASN A 79 -12.51 16.11 -27.95
N LEU A 80 -11.29 16.62 -28.12
CA LEU A 80 -10.11 16.13 -27.41
C LEU A 80 -10.20 16.37 -25.90
N LEU A 81 -10.65 17.56 -25.48
CA LEU A 81 -10.91 17.90 -24.08
C LEU A 81 -12.05 17.06 -23.50
N GLY A 82 -13.16 16.90 -24.24
CA GLY A 82 -14.28 16.06 -23.84
C GLY A 82 -13.89 14.60 -23.65
N GLY A 83 -13.04 14.07 -24.54
CA GLY A 83 -12.49 12.72 -24.43
C GLY A 83 -11.62 12.53 -23.19
N ALA A 84 -10.68 13.45 -22.93
CA ALA A 84 -9.82 13.40 -21.74
C ALA A 84 -10.65 13.43 -20.43
N ALA A 85 -11.68 14.27 -20.38
CA ALA A 85 -12.60 14.34 -19.24
C ALA A 85 -13.41 13.06 -19.06
N ALA A 86 -13.90 12.45 -20.15
CA ALA A 86 -14.64 11.19 -20.09
C ALA A 86 -13.77 10.01 -19.60
N TYR A 87 -12.51 9.93 -20.04
CA TYR A 87 -11.56 8.93 -19.55
C TYR A 87 -11.22 9.16 -18.06
N GLY A 88 -10.96 10.40 -17.65
CA GLY A 88 -10.72 10.73 -16.24
C GLY A 88 -11.92 10.46 -15.32
N ALA A 89 -13.13 10.77 -15.79
CA ALA A 89 -14.37 10.46 -15.06
C ALA A 89 -14.61 8.96 -14.92
N THR A 90 -14.25 8.17 -15.94
CA THR A 90 -14.36 6.70 -15.90
C THR A 90 -13.36 6.09 -14.92
N GLU A 91 -12.14 6.63 -14.85
CA GLU A 91 -11.12 6.22 -13.87
C GLU A 91 -11.55 6.55 -12.43
N ALA A 92 -12.11 7.73 -12.20
CA ALA A 92 -12.65 8.16 -10.91
C ALA A 92 -13.90 7.36 -10.49
N ALA A 93 -14.80 7.06 -11.43
CA ALA A 93 -15.99 6.26 -11.18
C ALA A 93 -15.67 4.77 -10.97
N GLY A 94 -14.59 4.26 -11.59
CA GLY A 94 -14.13 2.88 -11.41
C GLY A 94 -13.52 2.61 -10.04
N THR A 95 -13.03 3.64 -9.34
CA THR A 95 -12.27 3.45 -8.09
C THR A 95 -13.11 3.42 -6.82
N ASN A 96 -14.39 3.86 -6.79
CA ASN A 96 -15.18 3.73 -5.54
C ASN A 96 -16.71 3.94 -5.59
N PRO A 97 -17.47 3.34 -6.52
CA PRO A 97 -18.94 3.49 -6.55
C PRO A 97 -19.61 2.89 -5.31
N LEU A 98 -18.95 1.96 -4.62
CA LEU A 98 -19.46 1.29 -3.41
C LEU A 98 -19.10 2.01 -2.12
N LYS A 99 -18.27 3.06 -2.14
CA LYS A 99 -17.83 3.76 -0.91
C LYS A 99 -18.98 4.38 -0.11
N PRO A 100 -19.98 5.02 -0.72
CA PRO A 100 -21.12 5.55 0.02
C PRO A 100 -21.90 4.43 0.73
N LEU A 101 -22.12 3.30 0.06
CA LEU A 101 -22.79 2.13 0.66
C LEU A 101 -21.96 1.51 1.78
N PHE A 102 -20.64 1.44 1.59
CA PHE A 102 -19.71 0.93 2.59
C PHE A 102 -19.69 1.81 3.85
N ASN A 103 -19.73 3.14 3.67
CA ASN A 103 -19.85 4.09 4.77
C ASN A 103 -21.18 3.92 5.50
N LEU A 104 -22.29 3.82 4.75
CA LEU A 104 -23.64 3.64 5.31
C LEU A 104 -23.76 2.36 6.16
N ILE A 105 -23.20 1.25 5.68
CA ILE A 105 -23.22 -0.03 6.42
C ILE A 105 -22.39 0.05 7.70
N ASN A 106 -21.30 0.81 7.69
CA ASN A 106 -20.37 0.91 8.82
C ASN A 106 -20.70 2.02 9.82
N GLU A 107 -21.51 3.02 9.43
CA GLU A 107 -21.83 4.17 10.27
C GLU A 107 -22.43 3.77 11.63
N PRO A 108 -23.44 2.87 11.71
CA PRO A 108 -24.04 2.52 12.99
C PRO A 108 -23.05 1.89 13.97
N THR A 109 -22.15 1.01 13.49
CA THR A 109 -21.17 0.37 14.36
C THR A 109 -20.01 1.29 14.71
N ARG A 110 -19.61 2.21 13.82
CA ARG A 110 -18.61 3.23 14.14
C ARG A 110 -19.12 4.16 15.23
N LEU A 111 -20.40 4.54 15.21
CA LEU A 111 -21.01 5.34 16.26
C LEU A 111 -21.13 4.60 17.59
N LEU A 112 -21.54 3.33 17.57
CA LEU A 112 -21.84 2.59 18.79
C LEU A 112 -20.62 1.94 19.45
N ILE A 113 -19.67 1.44 18.65
CA ILE A 113 -18.56 0.58 19.10
C ILE A 113 -17.19 1.19 18.72
N GLY A 114 -17.16 2.29 17.95
CA GLY A 114 -15.92 2.90 17.48
C GLY A 114 -15.20 2.07 16.40
N ARG A 115 -15.87 1.07 15.81
CA ARG A 115 -15.30 0.14 14.82
C ARG A 115 -16.24 -0.08 13.64
N PRO A 116 -15.72 -0.32 12.43
CA PRO A 116 -16.56 -0.69 11.30
C PRO A 116 -17.20 -2.08 11.52
N LEU A 117 -18.33 -2.34 10.87
CA LEU A 117 -18.94 -3.68 10.83
C LEU A 117 -18.13 -4.57 9.89
N ILE A 118 -17.76 -4.02 8.74
CA ILE A 118 -16.92 -4.63 7.70
C ILE A 118 -15.84 -3.65 7.26
N GLY A 119 -14.64 -4.15 6.99
CA GLY A 119 -13.51 -3.35 6.53
C GLY A 119 -12.30 -3.42 7.42
N ASN A 120 -11.16 -3.07 6.86
CA ASN A 120 -9.92 -3.02 7.62
C ASN A 120 -9.92 -1.82 8.58
N GLY A 121 -9.20 -1.97 9.69
CA GLY A 121 -8.91 -0.87 10.60
C GLY A 121 -7.97 0.14 9.95
N ASN A 122 -8.13 1.41 10.30
CA ASN A 122 -7.21 2.46 9.89
C ASN A 122 -5.82 2.25 10.51
N ASN A 123 -4.77 2.52 9.75
CA ASN A 123 -3.41 2.48 10.26
C ASN A 123 -3.17 3.67 11.21
N GLY A 124 -2.36 3.45 12.25
CA GLY A 124 -1.75 4.53 13.01
C GLY A 124 -0.74 5.27 12.14
N THR A 125 -0.72 6.59 12.23
CA THR A 125 0.19 7.46 11.46
C THR A 125 1.14 8.25 12.35
N ALA A 126 0.78 8.48 13.61
CA ALA A 126 1.62 9.16 14.59
C ALA A 126 2.48 8.19 15.42
N ILE A 127 3.55 8.72 16.02
CA ILE A 127 4.41 7.98 16.96
C ILE A 127 3.56 7.46 18.12
N GLY A 128 3.70 6.17 18.43
CA GLY A 128 2.97 5.45 19.47
C GLY A 128 1.50 5.18 19.13
N GLN A 129 0.97 5.70 18.02
CA GLN A 129 -0.43 5.51 17.66
C GLN A 129 -0.67 4.06 17.23
N ALA A 130 -1.57 3.39 17.93
CA ALA A 130 -2.01 2.06 17.54
C ALA A 130 -2.84 2.10 16.25
N GLY A 131 -2.79 1.01 15.48
CA GLY A 131 -3.75 0.77 14.42
C GLY A 131 -5.14 0.51 15.00
N GLU A 132 -6.18 0.99 14.31
CA GLU A 132 -7.56 0.70 14.69
C GLU A 132 -7.87 -0.79 14.50
N GLY A 133 -8.82 -1.30 15.29
CA GLY A 133 -9.32 -2.65 15.09
C GLY A 133 -10.02 -2.82 13.75
N GLY A 134 -9.87 -4.00 13.14
CA GLY A 134 -10.62 -4.39 11.95
C GLY A 134 -12.12 -4.45 12.20
N GLY A 135 -12.90 -4.64 11.14
CA GLY A 135 -14.35 -4.74 11.21
C GLY A 135 -14.80 -5.88 12.11
N ILE A 136 -15.97 -5.72 12.76
CA ILE A 136 -16.49 -6.72 13.69
C ILE A 136 -16.68 -8.08 13.02
N LEU A 137 -17.20 -8.11 11.79
CA LEU A 137 -17.45 -9.35 11.05
C LEU A 137 -16.28 -9.73 10.13
N PHE A 138 -15.83 -8.78 9.33
CA PHE A 138 -14.77 -8.99 8.35
C PHE A 138 -13.84 -7.79 8.34
N GLY A 139 -12.53 -8.06 8.42
CA GLY A 139 -11.53 -7.03 8.21
C GLY A 139 -10.28 -7.25 9.04
N ASN A 140 -9.15 -6.89 8.44
CA ASN A 140 -7.86 -6.93 9.10
C ASN A 140 -7.72 -5.74 10.06
N GLY A 141 -6.95 -5.91 11.13
CA GLY A 141 -6.54 -4.78 11.94
C GLY A 141 -5.62 -3.82 11.18
N GLY A 142 -5.68 -2.54 11.52
CA GLY A 142 -4.77 -1.54 10.96
C GLY A 142 -3.35 -1.72 11.49
N ASN A 143 -2.36 -1.35 10.71
CA ASN A 143 -0.97 -1.35 11.17
C ASN A 143 -0.75 -0.24 12.21
N GLY A 144 0.14 -0.48 13.18
CA GLY A 144 0.57 0.56 14.11
C GLY A 144 1.42 1.61 13.42
N GLY A 145 1.30 2.87 13.87
CA GLY A 145 2.27 3.93 13.55
C GLY A 145 3.61 3.65 14.24
N PRO A 146 4.65 4.50 14.08
CA PRO A 146 5.97 4.22 14.65
C PRO A 146 5.94 3.91 16.16
N GLY A 147 6.33 2.70 16.58
CA GLY A 147 6.26 2.18 17.95
C GLY A 147 4.84 1.82 18.44
N GLY A 148 3.82 2.06 17.63
CA GLY A 148 2.42 1.76 17.92
C GLY A 148 2.06 0.30 17.68
N ARG A 149 1.14 -0.22 18.49
CA ARG A 149 0.64 -1.60 18.34
C ARG A 149 -0.25 -1.74 17.10
N GLY A 150 -0.18 -2.88 16.42
CA GLY A 150 -1.12 -3.25 15.36
C GLY A 150 -2.53 -3.52 15.90
N GLY A 151 -3.56 -3.11 15.17
CA GLY A 151 -4.95 -3.32 15.55
C GLY A 151 -5.34 -4.79 15.51
N ASP A 152 -6.27 -5.18 16.38
CA ASP A 152 -6.81 -6.55 16.38
C ASP A 152 -7.89 -6.70 15.29
N ALA A 153 -8.00 -7.88 14.67
CA ALA A 153 -9.14 -8.21 13.81
C ALA A 153 -10.43 -8.46 14.62
N GLY A 154 -11.56 -8.59 13.93
CA GLY A 154 -12.84 -8.97 14.54
C GLY A 154 -13.08 -10.48 14.52
N LEU A 155 -14.16 -10.91 13.86
CA LEU A 155 -14.50 -12.32 13.69
C LEU A 155 -13.58 -13.02 12.67
N LEU A 156 -13.39 -12.39 11.52
CA LEU A 156 -12.57 -12.87 10.40
C LEU A 156 -11.61 -11.78 9.94
N GLY A 157 -10.33 -12.11 9.87
CA GLY A 157 -9.29 -11.18 9.41
C GLY A 157 -7.97 -11.35 10.17
N SER A 158 -6.88 -10.86 9.62
CA SER A 158 -5.57 -10.88 10.29
C SER A 158 -5.38 -9.66 11.18
N GLY A 159 -4.63 -9.82 12.26
CA GLY A 159 -4.16 -8.70 13.06
C GLY A 159 -3.23 -7.79 12.25
N GLY A 160 -3.23 -6.50 12.59
CA GLY A 160 -2.35 -5.52 11.98
C GLY A 160 -0.90 -5.69 12.44
N ILE A 161 0.05 -5.25 11.63
CA ILE A 161 1.47 -5.30 11.97
C ILE A 161 1.78 -4.19 12.99
N GLY A 162 2.59 -4.51 14.00
CA GLY A 162 3.11 -3.53 14.93
C GLY A 162 4.11 -2.59 14.25
N GLY A 163 4.03 -1.29 14.53
CA GLY A 163 4.88 -0.31 13.89
C GLY A 163 6.32 -0.38 14.37
N ALA A 164 7.27 -0.09 13.48
CA ALA A 164 8.68 -0.02 13.82
C ALA A 164 8.94 1.05 14.89
N GLY A 165 9.80 0.77 15.86
CA GLY A 165 10.15 1.68 16.94
C GLY A 165 10.81 2.96 16.43
N VAL A 166 10.68 4.03 17.21
CA VAL A 166 11.43 5.27 17.00
C VAL A 166 12.88 5.11 17.48
N PRO A 167 13.81 6.03 17.16
CA PRO A 167 15.16 5.98 17.71
C PRO A 167 15.16 5.85 19.23
N GLY A 168 15.84 4.82 19.75
CA GLY A 168 15.84 4.48 21.19
C GLY A 168 14.54 3.90 21.74
N GLY A 169 13.51 3.72 20.91
CA GLY A 169 12.22 3.14 21.29
C GLY A 169 12.08 1.66 20.95
N THR A 170 11.07 1.02 21.52
CA THR A 170 10.67 -0.35 21.20
C THR A 170 9.78 -0.40 19.96
N GLY A 171 9.76 -1.53 19.29
CA GLY A 171 8.79 -1.82 18.26
C GLY A 171 7.43 -2.12 18.86
N GLY A 172 6.36 -1.75 18.16
CA GLY A 172 5.00 -2.01 18.58
C GLY A 172 4.64 -3.49 18.47
N ALA A 173 3.80 -4.01 19.35
CA ALA A 173 3.30 -5.37 19.23
C ALA A 173 2.40 -5.54 17.99
N GLY A 174 2.33 -6.75 17.45
CA GLY A 174 1.34 -7.11 16.44
C GLY A 174 -0.06 -7.22 17.02
N GLY A 175 -1.06 -7.02 16.17
CA GLY A 175 -2.47 -7.23 16.49
C GLY A 175 -2.85 -8.72 16.47
N ASN A 176 -3.87 -9.09 17.21
CA ASN A 176 -4.40 -10.45 17.21
C ASN A 176 -5.22 -10.72 15.95
N GLY A 177 -5.15 -11.96 15.47
CA GLY A 177 -6.01 -12.47 14.40
C GLY A 177 -7.47 -12.61 14.84
N GLY A 178 -8.35 -12.80 13.86
CA GLY A 178 -9.79 -12.90 14.08
C GLY A 178 -10.18 -14.10 14.94
N LEU A 179 -11.33 -13.98 15.60
CA LEU A 179 -11.82 -15.01 16.53
C LEU A 179 -11.95 -16.38 15.89
N LEU A 180 -12.53 -16.46 14.69
CA LEU A 180 -12.72 -17.72 13.98
C LEU A 180 -11.54 -18.01 13.06
N TRP A 181 -11.15 -17.04 12.26
CA TRP A 181 -10.07 -17.22 11.28
C TRP A 181 -9.25 -15.95 11.16
N GLY A 182 -7.95 -16.10 11.32
CA GLY A 182 -7.03 -14.98 11.16
C GLY A 182 -5.68 -15.23 11.76
N ASN A 183 -4.65 -14.79 11.05
CA ASN A 183 -3.30 -14.79 11.59
C ASN A 183 -3.10 -13.61 12.53
N GLY A 184 -2.26 -13.79 13.54
CA GLY A 184 -1.71 -12.66 14.28
C GLY A 184 -0.79 -11.81 13.41
N GLY A 185 -0.78 -10.50 13.64
CA GLY A 185 0.13 -9.57 12.98
C GLY A 185 1.54 -9.70 13.54
N ALA A 186 2.56 -9.40 12.72
CA ALA A 186 3.94 -9.37 13.18
C ALA A 186 4.17 -8.22 14.18
N GLY A 187 5.08 -8.41 15.12
CA GLY A 187 5.61 -7.33 15.94
C GLY A 187 6.58 -6.45 15.14
N GLY A 188 6.61 -5.16 15.46
CA GLY A 188 7.53 -4.21 14.86
C GLY A 188 8.95 -4.38 15.42
N ALA A 189 9.96 -4.11 14.60
CA ALA A 189 11.35 -4.03 15.07
C ALA A 189 11.57 -2.75 15.90
N GLY A 190 12.55 -2.73 16.81
CA GLY A 190 12.88 -1.52 17.59
C GLY A 190 14.29 -1.49 18.14
N ALA A 191 14.86 -0.29 18.34
CA ALA A 191 16.22 -0.15 18.86
C ALA A 191 16.34 -0.65 20.31
N ALA A 192 15.34 -0.37 21.14
CA ALA A 192 15.29 -0.76 22.55
C ALA A 192 14.48 -2.04 22.83
N GLY A 193 14.04 -2.74 21.78
CA GLY A 193 13.34 -4.01 21.89
C GLY A 193 12.37 -4.25 20.74
N GLY A 194 12.20 -5.51 20.38
CA GLY A 194 11.21 -5.92 19.39
C GLY A 194 9.82 -6.07 19.98
N GLY A 195 8.79 -5.71 19.21
CA GLY A 195 7.40 -5.93 19.59
C GLY A 195 7.03 -7.41 19.53
N ALA A 196 6.17 -7.88 20.42
CA ALA A 196 5.66 -9.25 20.35
C ALA A 196 4.77 -9.45 19.10
N GLY A 197 4.79 -10.64 18.52
CA GLY A 197 3.83 -11.05 17.50
C GLY A 197 2.44 -11.27 18.09
N GLY A 198 1.40 -10.93 17.34
CA GLY A 198 0.02 -11.17 17.72
C GLY A 198 -0.34 -12.65 17.68
N ARG A 199 -1.33 -13.07 18.47
CA ARG A 199 -1.80 -14.47 18.45
C ARG A 199 -2.92 -14.67 17.43
N ALA A 200 -3.08 -15.89 16.94
CA ALA A 200 -4.33 -16.37 16.37
C ALA A 200 -5.21 -17.02 17.47
N LEU A 201 -6.52 -17.17 17.21
CA LEU A 201 -7.48 -17.65 18.22
C LEU A 201 -7.92 -19.09 17.94
N LEU A 202 -8.75 -19.32 16.92
CA LEU A 202 -9.29 -20.65 16.63
C LEU A 202 -8.59 -21.33 15.46
N PHE A 203 -8.49 -20.62 14.33
CA PHE A 203 -7.71 -21.00 13.15
C PHE A 203 -6.78 -19.86 12.74
N GLY A 204 -5.52 -20.16 12.49
CA GLY A 204 -4.56 -19.21 11.96
C GLY A 204 -3.18 -19.32 12.59
N PHE A 205 -2.23 -18.65 11.96
CA PHE A 205 -0.84 -18.62 12.38
C PHE A 205 -0.59 -17.51 13.41
N GLY A 206 0.32 -17.74 14.34
CA GLY A 206 0.85 -16.69 15.19
C GLY A 206 1.73 -15.72 14.40
N GLY A 207 1.71 -14.44 14.76
CA GLY A 207 2.58 -13.43 14.16
C GLY A 207 4.02 -13.59 14.66
N THR A 208 5.00 -13.25 13.83
CA THR A 208 6.40 -13.23 14.27
C THR A 208 6.65 -12.11 15.27
N GLY A 209 7.55 -12.31 16.21
CA GLY A 209 8.10 -11.24 17.02
C GLY A 209 8.99 -10.32 16.18
N GLY A 210 9.09 -9.05 16.58
CA GLY A 210 9.99 -8.10 15.97
C GLY A 210 11.41 -8.22 16.51
N ASP A 211 12.39 -7.79 15.73
CA ASP A 211 13.78 -7.79 16.14
C ASP A 211 14.13 -6.58 17.00
N SER A 212 15.12 -6.72 17.87
CA SER A 212 15.81 -5.58 18.47
C SER A 212 17.08 -5.23 17.69
N LEU A 213 17.25 -3.94 17.41
CA LEU A 213 18.35 -3.44 16.59
C LEU A 213 19.55 -2.92 17.40
N SER A 214 19.46 -2.87 18.73
CA SER A 214 20.53 -2.31 19.55
C SER A 214 20.68 -2.97 20.92
N PHE A 215 19.83 -2.64 21.91
CA PHE A 215 20.07 -3.01 23.32
C PHE A 215 18.82 -3.58 24.01
N GLY A 216 17.81 -3.99 23.26
CA GLY A 216 16.60 -4.61 23.79
C GLY A 216 16.48 -6.09 23.46
N GLY A 217 15.59 -6.78 24.15
CA GLY A 217 15.24 -8.15 23.81
C GLY A 217 14.46 -8.25 22.49
N GLY A 218 14.58 -9.39 21.83
CA GLY A 218 13.73 -9.73 20.69
C GLY A 218 12.28 -9.96 21.14
N GLY A 219 11.34 -9.60 20.27
CA GLY A 219 9.92 -9.82 20.54
C GLY A 219 9.57 -11.30 20.53
N ALA A 220 8.71 -11.74 21.43
CA ALA A 220 8.20 -13.12 21.38
C ALA A 220 7.31 -13.32 20.14
N GLY A 221 7.36 -14.51 19.55
CA GLY A 221 6.40 -14.94 18.54
C GLY A 221 5.02 -15.18 19.14
N GLY A 222 3.98 -14.87 18.38
CA GLY A 222 2.59 -15.09 18.76
C GLY A 222 2.20 -16.56 18.70
N ASN A 223 1.24 -16.97 19.54
CA ASN A 223 0.70 -18.32 19.50
C ASN A 223 -0.23 -18.50 18.28
N ALA A 224 -0.28 -19.73 17.78
CA ALA A 224 -1.22 -20.13 16.74
C ALA A 224 -2.67 -20.24 17.23
N GLY A 225 -3.58 -20.44 16.29
CA GLY A 225 -4.96 -20.79 16.55
C GLY A 225 -5.07 -22.20 17.13
N PHE A 226 -6.04 -22.40 18.02
CA PHE A 226 -6.18 -23.64 18.78
C PHE A 226 -6.25 -24.89 17.90
N PHE A 227 -7.09 -24.92 16.86
CA PHE A 227 -7.26 -26.13 16.04
C PHE A 227 -6.15 -26.30 15.01
N TYR A 228 -5.75 -25.21 14.35
CA TYR A 228 -4.76 -25.26 13.29
C TYR A 228 -3.94 -23.97 13.25
N GLY A 229 -2.63 -24.16 13.16
CA GLY A 229 -1.68 -23.12 12.85
C GLY A 229 -0.32 -23.36 13.50
N ASN A 230 0.68 -22.76 12.90
CA ASN A 230 2.03 -22.68 13.45
C ASN A 230 2.18 -21.47 14.36
N GLY A 231 2.97 -21.61 15.41
CA GLY A 231 3.41 -20.48 16.23
C GLY A 231 4.33 -19.55 15.44
N GLY A 232 4.30 -18.27 15.76
CA GLY A 232 5.20 -17.28 15.17
C GLY A 232 6.63 -17.45 15.67
N ALA A 233 7.63 -17.15 14.86
CA ALA A 233 9.01 -17.11 15.32
C ALA A 233 9.23 -15.94 16.29
N GLY A 234 10.13 -16.10 17.26
CA GLY A 234 10.65 -14.98 18.05
C GLY A 234 11.63 -14.13 17.26
N GLY A 235 11.72 -12.85 17.58
CA GLY A 235 12.68 -11.92 16.99
C GLY A 235 14.06 -11.99 17.64
N GLY A 236 15.07 -11.48 16.95
CA GLY A 236 16.44 -11.42 17.46
C GLY A 236 16.61 -10.37 18.57
N GLY A 237 17.47 -10.69 19.54
CA GLY A 237 17.92 -9.76 20.57
C GLY A 237 18.95 -8.76 20.04
N GLY A 238 18.98 -7.58 20.65
CA GLY A 238 20.04 -6.60 20.45
C GLY A 238 21.37 -7.10 21.01
N SER A 239 22.45 -6.38 20.73
CA SER A 239 23.85 -6.75 21.04
C SER A 239 24.08 -7.33 22.44
N THR A 240 23.36 -6.86 23.46
CA THR A 240 23.50 -7.29 24.86
C THR A 240 22.20 -7.86 25.44
N SER A 241 21.39 -8.54 24.64
CA SER A 241 20.03 -8.92 25.02
C SER A 241 19.59 -10.25 24.44
N ASN A 242 18.59 -10.84 25.06
CA ASN A 242 18.10 -12.17 24.69
C ASN A 242 17.22 -12.12 23.44
N GLY A 243 17.23 -13.23 22.70
CA GLY A 243 16.27 -13.48 21.63
C GLY A 243 14.86 -13.73 22.18
N GLY A 244 13.86 -13.43 21.36
CA GLY A 244 12.46 -13.70 21.68
C GLY A 244 12.13 -15.18 21.60
N THR A 245 11.23 -15.66 22.45
CA THR A 245 10.74 -17.05 22.36
C THR A 245 9.84 -17.25 21.15
N GLY A 246 9.85 -18.44 20.56
CA GLY A 246 8.88 -18.85 19.57
C GLY A 246 7.49 -19.07 20.18
N GLY A 247 6.45 -18.86 19.37
CA GLY A 247 5.07 -19.08 19.73
C GLY A 247 4.67 -20.55 19.73
N GLN A 248 3.66 -20.90 20.51
CA GLN A 248 3.10 -22.25 20.56
C GLN A 248 2.25 -22.55 19.30
N ALA A 249 2.24 -23.81 18.86
CA ALA A 249 1.38 -24.28 17.78
C ALA A 249 -0.07 -24.54 18.23
N GLY A 250 -0.95 -24.78 17.27
CA GLY A 250 -2.27 -25.37 17.50
C GLY A 250 -2.20 -26.90 17.67
N LEU A 251 -3.36 -27.55 17.74
CA LEU A 251 -3.46 -29.01 17.72
C LEU A 251 -2.71 -29.58 16.50
N PHE A 252 -2.94 -28.97 15.33
CA PHE A 252 -2.20 -29.24 14.10
C PHE A 252 -1.33 -28.04 13.73
N GLY A 253 -0.02 -28.19 13.79
CA GLY A 253 0.93 -27.18 13.40
C GLY A 253 2.25 -27.28 14.15
N ASN A 254 3.23 -26.51 13.68
CA ASN A 254 4.57 -26.47 14.23
C ASN A 254 4.73 -25.34 15.24
N GLY A 255 5.54 -25.56 16.27
CA GLY A 255 5.99 -24.48 17.14
C GLY A 255 6.86 -23.47 16.38
N GLY A 256 6.82 -22.22 16.81
CA GLY A 256 7.67 -21.17 16.25
C GLY A 256 9.12 -21.31 16.71
N ASN A 257 10.07 -20.93 15.88
CA ASN A 257 11.48 -20.91 16.29
C ASN A 257 11.73 -19.78 17.30
N GLY A 258 12.65 -19.99 18.23
CA GLY A 258 13.21 -18.91 19.04
C GLY A 258 14.13 -18.01 18.23
N GLY A 259 14.19 -16.73 18.61
CA GLY A 259 15.07 -15.75 18.01
C GLY A 259 16.49 -15.84 18.54
N PRO A 260 17.50 -15.42 17.77
CA PRO A 260 18.89 -15.41 18.24
C PRO A 260 19.10 -14.38 19.35
N GLY A 261 20.02 -14.67 20.27
CA GLY A 261 20.51 -13.72 21.27
C GLY A 261 21.51 -12.70 20.69
N GLY A 262 21.92 -11.75 21.52
CA GLY A 262 22.84 -10.68 21.17
C GLY A 262 24.26 -11.12 20.84
N ALA A 263 24.92 -10.38 19.94
CA ALA A 263 26.28 -10.68 19.49
C ALA A 263 27.37 -10.45 20.56
N VAL A 264 27.12 -9.64 21.59
CA VAL A 264 28.06 -9.40 22.71
C VAL A 264 27.73 -10.30 23.88
N THR A 265 26.48 -10.23 24.35
CA THR A 265 25.91 -11.11 25.39
C THR A 265 24.41 -11.25 25.15
N GLY A 266 23.81 -12.34 25.64
CA GLY A 266 22.38 -12.60 25.49
C GLY A 266 22.09 -14.03 25.09
N ASP A 267 21.09 -14.61 25.73
CA ASP A 267 20.64 -15.97 25.48
C ASP A 267 19.81 -16.05 24.19
N GLY A 268 19.87 -17.20 23.53
CA GLY A 268 18.94 -17.52 22.46
C GLY A 268 17.53 -17.75 23.01
N GLY A 269 16.52 -17.35 22.25
CA GLY A 269 15.12 -17.59 22.61
C GLY A 269 14.76 -19.06 22.50
N ASN A 270 13.88 -19.55 23.36
CA ASN A 270 13.39 -20.93 23.26
C ASN A 270 12.44 -21.11 22.07
N GLY A 271 12.46 -22.28 21.45
CA GLY A 271 11.46 -22.68 20.48
C GLY A 271 10.11 -22.96 21.13
N GLY A 272 9.03 -22.74 20.38
CA GLY A 272 7.67 -23.08 20.77
C GLY A 272 7.37 -24.56 20.57
N ASN A 273 6.39 -25.08 21.29
CA ASN A 273 5.99 -26.48 21.23
C ASN A 273 4.90 -26.69 20.17
N ALA A 274 4.86 -27.89 19.60
CA ALA A 274 3.68 -28.44 18.97
C ALA A 274 2.80 -29.18 19.99
N ILE A 275 1.53 -29.42 19.66
CA ILE A 275 0.57 -30.06 20.58
C ILE A 275 0.28 -31.51 20.17
N LEU A 276 -0.53 -31.74 19.12
CA LEU A 276 -0.96 -33.09 18.74
C LEU A 276 -0.15 -33.61 17.54
N VAL A 277 -0.10 -32.81 16.47
CA VAL A 277 0.62 -33.11 15.23
C VAL A 277 1.41 -31.89 14.79
N GLY A 278 2.72 -32.05 14.65
CA GLY A 278 3.65 -31.03 14.15
C GLY A 278 4.95 -31.01 14.92
N ASN A 279 5.95 -30.33 14.38
CA ASN A 279 7.29 -30.26 14.96
C ASN A 279 7.37 -29.14 16.00
N GLY A 280 8.19 -29.34 17.04
CA GLY A 280 8.62 -28.25 17.89
C GLY A 280 9.50 -27.27 17.12
N GLY A 281 9.45 -25.99 17.48
CA GLY A 281 10.32 -24.97 16.92
C GLY A 281 11.74 -25.10 17.45
N ASN A 282 12.73 -24.73 16.64
CA ASN A 282 14.12 -24.72 17.08
C ASN A 282 14.36 -23.61 18.11
N GLY A 283 15.30 -23.82 19.02
CA GLY A 283 15.86 -22.77 19.85
C GLY A 283 16.68 -21.79 19.01
N GLY A 284 16.80 -20.57 19.51
CA GLY A 284 17.64 -19.54 18.91
C GLY A 284 19.10 -19.69 19.36
N ASN A 285 20.02 -19.28 18.49
CA ASN A 285 21.44 -19.35 18.80
C ASN A 285 21.84 -18.26 19.81
N ALA A 286 22.92 -18.48 20.55
CA ALA A 286 23.53 -17.47 21.43
C ALA A 286 24.95 -17.12 20.96
N PRO A 287 25.09 -16.23 19.97
CA PRO A 287 26.38 -15.91 19.33
C PRO A 287 27.28 -15.00 20.18
N GLY A 288 26.89 -14.69 21.42
CA GLY A 288 27.63 -13.81 22.32
C GLY A 288 29.12 -14.15 22.41
N ALA A 289 29.96 -13.13 22.50
CA ALA A 289 31.40 -13.31 22.69
C ALA A 289 31.80 -13.40 24.18
N VAL A 290 30.91 -13.00 25.09
CA VAL A 290 31.20 -12.85 26.54
C VAL A 290 30.23 -13.69 27.40
N PRO A 291 30.69 -14.81 27.98
CA PRO A 291 29.88 -15.67 28.86
C PRO A 291 29.41 -15.00 30.16
N PRO A 292 28.30 -15.47 30.77
CA PRO A 292 27.46 -16.59 30.31
C PRO A 292 26.42 -16.13 29.26
N HIS A 293 26.30 -16.91 28.20
CA HIS A 293 25.18 -16.88 27.26
C HIS A 293 24.85 -18.32 26.86
N ASN A 294 23.56 -18.66 26.80
CA ASN A 294 23.09 -20.01 26.54
C ASN A 294 22.23 -20.02 25.27
N PRO A 295 22.42 -20.99 24.36
CA PRO A 295 21.48 -21.20 23.29
C PRO A 295 20.09 -21.54 23.83
N GLY A 296 19.07 -21.13 23.08
CA GLY A 296 17.69 -21.47 23.40
C GLY A 296 17.46 -22.96 23.28
N VAL A 297 16.59 -23.49 24.12
CA VAL A 297 16.14 -24.89 23.97
C VAL A 297 15.15 -25.00 22.83
N GLY A 298 15.19 -26.10 22.10
CA GLY A 298 14.13 -26.44 21.14
C GLY A 298 12.83 -26.79 21.84
N GLY A 299 11.71 -26.53 21.17
CA GLY A 299 10.38 -26.89 21.64
C GLY A 299 10.05 -28.36 21.42
N THR A 300 9.01 -28.85 22.10
CA THR A 300 8.58 -30.24 21.97
C THR A 300 7.81 -30.50 20.69
N GLY A 301 8.03 -31.66 20.07
CA GLY A 301 7.18 -32.16 18.98
C GLY A 301 5.80 -32.58 19.47
N GLY A 302 4.87 -32.76 18.53
CA GLY A 302 3.49 -33.16 18.80
C GLY A 302 3.40 -34.57 19.39
N LEU A 303 2.40 -34.77 20.26
CA LEU A 303 2.21 -36.02 21.01
C LEU A 303 2.03 -37.25 20.11
N LEU A 304 1.40 -37.11 18.94
CA LEU A 304 1.18 -38.22 18.00
C LEU A 304 2.26 -38.28 16.92
N PHE A 305 2.56 -37.14 16.30
CA PHE A 305 3.57 -37.04 15.26
C PHE A 305 4.28 -35.69 15.34
N GLY A 306 5.61 -35.72 15.24
CA GLY A 306 6.44 -34.52 15.17
C GLY A 306 7.81 -34.69 15.82
N ALA A 307 8.81 -34.02 15.28
CA ALA A 307 10.15 -33.95 15.87
C ALA A 307 10.23 -32.84 16.93
N HIS A 308 11.04 -33.05 17.96
CA HIS A 308 11.47 -31.97 18.84
C HIS A 308 12.35 -30.99 18.05
N GLY A 309 12.26 -29.70 18.39
CA GLY A 309 13.14 -28.68 17.84
C GLY A 309 14.58 -28.90 18.31
N ALA A 310 15.53 -28.52 17.47
CA ALA A 310 16.94 -28.51 17.85
C ALA A 310 17.21 -27.33 18.81
N PRO A 311 18.13 -27.47 19.79
CA PRO A 311 18.74 -26.33 20.45
C PRO A 311 19.52 -25.45 19.45
N GLY A 312 19.70 -24.17 19.79
CA GLY A 312 20.47 -23.21 18.98
C GLY A 312 21.98 -23.24 19.18
#